data_AF-A0A976UBY4-F1
#
_entry.id   AF-A0A976UBY4-F1
#
_cell.length_a   1.000
_cell.length_b   1.000
_cell.length_c   1.000
_cell.angle_alpha   90.00
_cell.angle_beta   90.00
_cell.angle_gamma   90.00
#
_symmetry.space_group_name_H-M   'P 1'
#
loop_
_entity.id
_entity.type
_entity.pdbx_description
1 polymer ?
#
loop_
_entity_poly.entity_id
_entity_poly.type
_entity_poly.pdbx_seq_one_letter_code
_entity_poly.pdbx_strand_id
1 'polypeptide(L)'
;MEEEKGNLVYLARLAEQAERYDEMVEAMKKVAKLDVELTVEERNLISVGYKNVIGARRASWRILSSIEQKEEAKGNEQNVKRIKDYRLSVEDELAKICNDILSVIDKHLIPSSSTGESTVFYYKMKADYCRYLAEFKTGEDRKGVADQSLKAYEAATSTASSELPPTHPIRLGLALNFSVFYYEILNSSERACHLAKQAFDEAIAELDSLNEESYKDSTLIMQLLRDNLTLWTSDLPDEGGEQARGEEVQIEGR
;
A
#
# COMPACT_ATOMS: atom_id res chain seq x y z
N MET A 1 27.00 12.99 16.23
CA MET A 1 26.06 11.99 15.71
C MET A 1 24.73 12.06 16.45
N GLU A 2 24.69 11.87 17.77
CA GLU A 2 23.42 11.89 18.53
C GLU A 2 22.76 13.29 18.60
N GLU A 3 23.55 14.35 18.85
CA GLU A 3 23.06 15.73 18.82
C GLU A 3 22.56 16.15 17.43
N GLU A 4 23.27 15.73 16.38
CA GLU A 4 22.89 15.99 14.98
C GLU A 4 21.59 15.27 14.60
N LYS A 5 21.45 13.98 14.98
CA LYS A 5 20.22 13.20 14.81
C LYS A 5 19.05 13.88 15.52
N GLY A 6 19.24 14.27 16.78
CA GLY A 6 18.23 14.95 17.58
C GLY A 6 17.75 16.26 16.94
N ASN A 7 18.67 17.08 16.43
CA ASN A 7 18.33 18.31 15.73
C ASN A 7 17.52 18.05 14.44
N LEU A 8 17.90 17.04 13.66
CA LEU A 8 17.17 16.67 12.43
C LEU A 8 15.75 16.15 12.73
N VAL A 9 15.60 15.30 13.76
CA VAL A 9 14.29 14.80 14.19
C VAL A 9 13.41 15.93 14.70
N TYR A 10 13.98 16.88 15.47
CA TYR A 10 13.25 18.06 15.92
C TYR A 10 12.76 18.92 14.74
N LEU A 11 13.61 19.15 13.74
CA LEU A 11 13.21 19.85 12.51
C LEU A 11 12.11 19.10 11.74
N ALA A 12 12.17 17.77 11.66
CA ALA A 12 11.13 16.97 11.03
C ALA A 12 9.78 17.11 11.74
N ARG A 13 9.76 17.14 13.09
CA ARG A 13 8.53 17.41 13.87
C ARG A 13 7.98 18.81 13.64
N LEU A 14 8.85 19.82 13.56
CA LEU A 14 8.41 21.19 13.23
C LEU A 14 7.82 21.26 11.82
N ALA A 15 8.45 20.55 10.86
CA ALA A 15 7.96 20.48 9.49
C ALA A 15 6.61 19.76 9.41
N GLU A 16 6.41 18.68 10.15
CA GLU A 16 5.12 17.97 10.26
C GLU A 16 4.02 18.91 10.78
N GLN A 17 4.27 19.63 11.88
CA GLN A 17 3.30 20.58 12.45
C GLN A 17 2.97 21.75 11.52
N ALA A 18 3.91 22.11 10.64
CA ALA A 18 3.72 23.14 9.63
C ALA A 18 3.20 22.60 8.28
N GLU A 19 2.88 21.30 8.20
CA GLU A 19 2.47 20.61 6.97
C GLU A 19 3.47 20.74 5.80
N ARG A 20 4.75 20.93 6.15
CA ARG A 20 5.89 21.09 5.24
C ARG A 20 6.56 19.73 4.98
N TYR A 21 5.81 18.83 4.35
CA TYR A 21 6.22 17.42 4.22
C TYR A 21 7.48 17.21 3.35
N ASP A 22 7.75 18.10 2.38
CA ASP A 22 8.99 18.04 1.59
C ASP A 22 10.22 18.29 2.49
N GLU A 23 10.18 19.28 3.37
CA GLU A 23 11.24 19.53 4.36
C GLU A 23 11.36 18.40 5.40
N MET A 24 10.23 17.84 5.82
CA MET A 24 10.19 16.69 6.72
C MET A 24 10.93 15.49 6.12
N VAL A 25 10.67 15.19 4.83
CA VAL A 25 11.36 14.13 4.07
C VAL A 25 12.86 14.40 4.02
N GLU A 26 13.29 15.61 3.68
CA GLU A 26 14.72 15.95 3.60
C GLU A 26 15.45 15.82 4.94
N ALA A 27 14.80 16.19 6.05
CA ALA A 27 15.36 15.98 7.39
C ALA A 27 15.46 14.49 7.72
N MET A 28 14.40 13.71 7.50
CA MET A 28 14.38 12.29 7.83
C MET A 28 15.29 11.44 6.94
N LYS A 29 15.55 11.86 5.69
CA LYS A 29 16.57 11.24 4.83
C LYS A 29 17.97 11.38 5.42
N LYS A 30 18.29 12.53 6.01
CA LYS A 30 19.59 12.72 6.68
C LYS A 30 19.69 11.84 7.92
N VAL A 31 18.61 11.68 8.67
CA VAL A 31 18.54 10.76 9.82
C VAL A 31 18.76 9.31 9.37
N ALA A 32 18.11 8.87 8.28
CA ALA A 32 18.28 7.53 7.73
C ALA A 32 19.74 7.25 7.31
N LYS A 33 20.42 8.23 6.71
CA LYS A 33 21.82 8.14 6.26
C LYS A 33 22.87 8.07 7.38
N LEU A 34 22.45 8.14 8.64
CA LEU A 34 23.34 7.89 9.78
C LEU A 34 23.60 6.38 9.99
N ASP A 35 22.90 5.51 9.26
CA ASP A 35 23.07 4.05 9.30
C ASP A 35 22.96 3.47 10.71
N VAL A 36 21.98 4.00 11.46
CA VAL A 36 21.60 3.53 12.80
C VAL A 36 20.13 3.12 12.80
N GLU A 37 19.78 2.19 13.67
CA GLU A 37 18.39 1.78 13.85
C GLU A 37 17.53 2.99 14.27
N LEU A 38 16.41 3.15 13.57
CA LEU A 38 15.46 4.21 13.86
C LEU A 38 14.50 3.77 14.96
N THR A 39 14.19 4.69 15.87
CA THR A 39 13.14 4.47 16.86
C THR A 39 11.77 4.34 16.18
N VAL A 40 10.76 3.84 16.91
CA VAL A 40 9.37 3.77 16.40
C VAL A 40 8.90 5.13 15.91
N GLU A 41 9.19 6.19 16.67
CA GLU A 41 8.80 7.55 16.30
C GLU A 41 9.51 8.02 15.02
N GLU A 42 10.81 7.80 14.91
CA GLU A 42 11.59 8.16 13.72
C GLU A 42 11.12 7.39 12.48
N ARG A 43 10.77 6.11 12.62
CA ARG A 43 10.14 5.30 11.56
C ARG A 43 8.79 5.87 11.14
N ASN A 44 8.00 6.34 12.09
CA ASN A 44 6.72 6.95 11.80
C ASN A 44 6.89 8.29 11.08
N LEU A 45 7.83 9.15 11.51
CA LEU A 45 8.11 10.43 10.85
C LEU A 45 8.50 10.26 9.39
N ILE A 46 9.43 9.33 9.07
CA ILE A 46 9.82 9.12 7.67
C ILE A 46 8.65 8.58 6.83
N SER A 47 7.83 7.70 7.40
CA SER A 47 6.64 7.17 6.71
C SER A 47 5.58 8.23 6.45
N VAL A 48 5.27 9.06 7.45
CA VAL A 48 4.30 10.16 7.35
C VAL A 48 4.77 11.20 6.33
N GLY A 49 6.05 11.59 6.35
CA GLY A 49 6.61 12.55 5.40
C GLY A 49 6.41 12.10 3.96
N TYR A 50 6.92 10.91 3.61
CA TYR A 50 6.79 10.42 2.23
C TYR A 50 5.35 10.10 1.85
N LYS A 51 4.51 9.59 2.78
CA LYS A 51 3.09 9.31 2.53
C LYS A 51 2.32 10.56 2.11
N ASN A 52 2.59 11.70 2.75
CA ASN A 52 1.93 12.96 2.40
C ASN A 52 2.42 13.51 1.05
N VAL A 53 3.73 13.50 0.82
CA VAL A 53 4.32 13.96 -0.45
C VAL A 53 3.80 13.13 -1.64
N ILE A 54 3.84 11.80 -1.53
CA ILE A 54 3.37 10.90 -2.61
C ILE A 54 1.84 10.93 -2.77
N GLY A 55 1.10 11.08 -1.67
CA GLY A 55 -0.36 11.09 -1.65
C GLY A 55 -0.94 12.19 -2.53
N ALA A 56 -0.41 13.41 -2.41
CA ALA A 56 -0.81 14.55 -3.24
C ALA A 56 -0.60 14.28 -4.73
N ARG A 57 0.58 13.77 -5.12
CA ARG A 57 0.89 13.48 -6.53
C ARG A 57 0.06 12.33 -7.09
N ARG A 58 -0.20 11.28 -6.29
CA ARG A 58 -1.07 10.17 -6.71
C ARG A 58 -2.51 10.61 -6.92
N ALA A 59 -3.02 11.51 -6.08
CA ALA A 59 -4.35 12.10 -6.27
C ALA A 59 -4.41 12.94 -7.56
N SER A 60 -3.42 13.81 -7.80
CA SER A 60 -3.31 14.58 -9.04
C SER A 60 -3.26 13.69 -10.27
N TRP A 61 -2.45 12.64 -10.24
CA TRP A 61 -2.34 11.68 -11.33
C TRP A 61 -3.66 10.99 -11.64
N ARG A 62 -4.38 10.47 -10.63
CA ARG A 62 -5.71 9.85 -10.84
C ARG A 62 -6.70 10.80 -11.49
N ILE A 63 -6.73 12.06 -11.05
CA ILE A 63 -7.62 13.09 -11.60
C ILE A 63 -7.27 13.33 -13.07
N LEU A 64 -5.99 13.53 -13.39
CA LEU A 64 -5.54 13.75 -14.77
C LEU A 64 -5.85 12.55 -15.67
N SER A 65 -5.59 11.32 -15.23
CA SER A 65 -5.94 10.11 -15.96
C SER A 65 -7.45 10.01 -16.24
N SER A 66 -8.29 10.37 -15.27
CA SER A 66 -9.75 10.39 -15.47
C SER A 66 -10.20 11.47 -16.45
N ILE A 67 -9.58 12.66 -16.40
CA ILE A 67 -9.88 13.75 -17.34
C ILE A 67 -9.43 13.38 -18.75
N GLU A 68 -8.25 12.77 -18.92
CA GLU A 68 -7.74 12.29 -20.21
C GLU A 68 -8.73 11.31 -20.85
N GLN A 69 -9.18 10.28 -20.12
CA GLN A 69 -10.16 9.31 -20.60
C GLN A 69 -11.49 9.96 -21.03
N LYS A 70 -12.00 10.91 -20.24
CA LYS A 70 -13.24 11.64 -20.57
C LYS A 70 -13.09 12.50 -21.82
N GLU A 71 -11.91 13.07 -22.04
CA GLU A 71 -11.65 13.95 -23.18
C GLU A 71 -11.36 13.15 -24.45
N GLU A 72 -10.75 11.97 -24.31
CA GLU A 72 -10.58 10.98 -25.37
C GLU A 72 -11.93 10.46 -25.86
N ALA A 73 -12.86 10.16 -24.95
CA ALA A 73 -14.23 9.75 -25.31
C ALA A 73 -15.02 10.81 -26.09
N LYS A 74 -14.64 12.10 -26.01
CA LYS A 74 -15.24 13.20 -26.79
C LYS A 74 -14.57 13.42 -28.15
N GLY A 75 -13.45 12.76 -28.43
CA GLY A 75 -12.67 12.94 -29.66
C GLY A 75 -11.84 14.24 -29.72
N ASN A 76 -11.59 14.88 -28.57
CA ASN A 76 -10.85 16.15 -28.51
C ASN A 76 -9.32 15.92 -28.50
N GLU A 77 -8.76 15.44 -29.61
CA GLU A 77 -7.36 14.99 -29.71
C GLU A 77 -6.32 16.01 -29.20
N GLN A 78 -6.52 17.30 -29.47
CA GLN A 78 -5.60 18.35 -29.00
C GLN A 78 -5.58 18.49 -27.47
N ASN A 79 -6.76 18.40 -26.83
CA ASN A 79 -6.84 18.47 -25.37
C ASN A 79 -6.29 17.20 -24.73
N VAL A 80 -6.58 16.02 -25.31
CA VAL A 80 -6.01 14.74 -24.87
C VAL A 80 -4.49 14.83 -24.86
N LYS A 81 -3.87 15.35 -25.93
CA LYS A 81 -2.42 15.53 -25.99
C LYS A 81 -1.90 16.43 -24.85
N ARG A 82 -2.53 17.58 -24.61
CA ARG A 82 -2.14 18.50 -23.53
C ARG A 82 -2.26 17.87 -22.14
N ILE A 83 -3.35 17.13 -21.89
CA ILE A 83 -3.57 16.44 -20.62
C ILE A 83 -2.53 15.34 -20.43
N LYS A 84 -2.25 14.57 -21.49
CA LYS A 84 -1.25 13.51 -21.48
C LYS A 84 0.14 14.05 -21.16
N ASP A 85 0.57 15.14 -21.79
CA ASP A 85 1.87 15.77 -21.52
C ASP A 85 1.98 16.19 -20.04
N TYR A 86 0.90 16.73 -19.47
CA TYR A 86 0.87 17.12 -18.05
C TYR A 86 0.81 15.91 -17.10
N ARG A 87 0.06 14.86 -17.46
CA ARG A 87 0.07 13.61 -16.69
C ARG A 87 1.47 13.01 -16.66
N LEU A 88 2.19 12.99 -17.78
CA LEU A 88 3.55 12.46 -17.86
C LEU A 88 4.54 13.24 -16.97
N SER A 89 4.38 14.56 -16.82
CA SER A 89 5.22 15.31 -15.86
C SER A 89 4.92 14.92 -14.41
N VAL A 90 3.65 14.69 -14.06
CA VAL A 90 3.28 14.19 -12.72
C VAL A 90 3.80 12.76 -12.48
N GLU A 91 3.80 11.91 -13.51
CA GLU A 91 4.40 10.56 -13.44
C GLU A 91 5.91 10.60 -13.18
N ASP A 92 6.63 11.55 -13.77
CA ASP A 92 8.06 11.75 -13.51
C ASP A 92 8.30 12.22 -12.05
N GLU A 93 7.48 13.13 -11.52
CA GLU A 93 7.52 13.50 -10.11
C GLU A 93 7.26 12.31 -9.18
N LEU A 94 6.21 11.52 -9.46
CA LEU A 94 5.90 10.29 -8.73
C LEU A 94 7.07 9.31 -8.76
N ALA A 95 7.64 9.08 -9.94
CA ALA A 95 8.76 8.17 -10.11
C ALA A 95 9.98 8.62 -9.30
N LYS A 96 10.29 9.93 -9.28
CA LYS A 96 11.38 10.49 -8.49
C LYS A 96 11.17 10.27 -6.99
N ILE A 97 9.97 10.55 -6.48
CA ILE A 97 9.65 10.36 -5.06
C ILE A 97 9.77 8.88 -4.67
N CYS A 98 9.20 7.96 -5.47
CA CYS A 98 9.30 6.53 -5.22
C CYS A 98 10.75 6.04 -5.26
N ASN A 99 11.53 6.41 -6.27
CA ASN A 99 12.91 5.96 -6.39
C ASN A 99 13.81 6.51 -5.28
N ASP A 100 13.52 7.73 -4.79
CA ASP A 100 14.24 8.33 -3.68
C ASP A 100 14.09 7.51 -2.39
N ILE A 101 12.85 7.20 -1.97
CA ILE A 101 12.62 6.38 -0.78
C ILE A 101 13.06 4.94 -0.95
N LEU A 102 12.87 4.34 -2.14
CA LEU A 102 13.38 2.99 -2.42
C LEU A 102 14.91 2.93 -2.25
N SER A 103 15.63 3.95 -2.73
CA SER A 103 17.08 4.03 -2.53
C SER A 103 17.44 4.21 -1.06
N VAL A 104 16.66 4.95 -0.27
CA VAL A 104 16.92 5.15 1.17
C VAL A 104 16.67 3.85 1.93
N ILE A 105 15.59 3.14 1.61
CA ILE A 105 15.25 1.86 2.21
C ILE A 105 16.35 0.83 1.96
N ASP A 106 16.76 0.66 0.70
CA ASP A 106 17.70 -0.38 0.31
C ASP A 106 19.13 -0.13 0.79
N LYS A 107 19.56 1.14 0.87
CA LYS A 107 20.93 1.48 1.25
C LYS A 107 21.14 1.68 2.75
N HIS A 108 20.10 2.12 3.46
CA HIS A 108 20.26 2.61 4.83
C HIS A 108 19.31 1.94 5.83
N LEU A 109 18.00 1.86 5.53
CA LEU A 109 17.00 1.45 6.52
C LEU A 109 16.93 -0.07 6.74
N ILE A 110 16.85 -0.86 5.67
CA ILE A 110 16.87 -2.34 5.78
C ILE A 110 18.22 -2.84 6.30
N PRO A 111 19.38 -2.33 5.84
CA PRO A 111 20.66 -2.76 6.40
C PRO A 111 20.83 -2.44 7.90
N SER A 112 20.15 -1.40 8.40
CA SER A 112 20.24 -0.95 9.80
C SER A 112 19.12 -1.48 10.69
N SER A 113 18.13 -2.22 10.17
CA SER A 113 17.04 -2.79 10.96
C SER A 113 17.51 -4.04 11.71
N SER A 114 17.28 -4.10 13.03
CA SER A 114 17.69 -5.25 13.86
C SER A 114 16.50 -6.05 14.42
N THR A 115 15.30 -5.51 14.31
CA THR A 115 14.06 -6.08 14.87
C THR A 115 13.11 -6.54 13.76
N GLY A 116 12.31 -7.59 14.01
CA GLY A 116 11.27 -8.01 13.06
C GLY A 116 10.29 -6.89 12.75
N GLU A 117 9.94 -6.08 13.74
CA GLU A 117 9.03 -4.95 13.55
C GLU A 117 9.58 -3.92 12.55
N SER A 118 10.85 -3.50 12.69
CA SER A 118 11.49 -2.57 11.75
C SER A 118 11.69 -3.18 10.37
N THR A 119 12.08 -4.46 10.32
CA THR A 119 12.23 -5.22 9.08
C THR A 119 10.92 -5.27 8.29
N VAL A 120 9.83 -5.71 8.92
CA VAL A 120 8.49 -5.79 8.31
C VAL A 120 8.04 -4.40 7.86
N PHE A 121 8.25 -3.38 8.69
CA PHE A 121 7.87 -2.00 8.36
C PHE A 121 8.54 -1.51 7.08
N TYR A 122 9.86 -1.69 6.93
CA TYR A 122 10.59 -1.21 5.76
C TYR A 122 10.35 -2.05 4.51
N TYR A 123 10.23 -3.37 4.61
CA TYR A 123 9.86 -4.19 3.46
C TYR A 123 8.43 -3.91 2.99
N LYS A 124 7.49 -3.69 3.91
CA LYS A 124 6.13 -3.22 3.58
C LYS A 124 6.20 -1.88 2.85
N MET A 125 6.97 -0.92 3.37
CA MET A 125 7.15 0.39 2.76
C MET A 125 7.75 0.27 1.35
N LYS A 126 8.81 -0.54 1.18
CA LYS A 126 9.41 -0.85 -0.13
C LYS A 126 8.37 -1.37 -1.11
N ALA A 127 7.58 -2.34 -0.69
CA ALA A 127 6.52 -2.91 -1.50
C ALA A 127 5.48 -1.85 -1.89
N ASP A 128 5.03 -1.01 -0.95
CA ASP A 128 4.09 0.07 -1.22
C ASP A 128 4.60 1.05 -2.30
N TYR A 129 5.88 1.45 -2.26
CA TYR A 129 6.43 2.36 -3.27
C TYR A 129 6.69 1.69 -4.62
N CYS A 130 7.06 0.40 -4.65
CA CYS A 130 7.08 -0.38 -5.89
C CYS A 130 5.67 -0.54 -6.49
N ARG A 131 4.65 -0.76 -5.66
CA ARG A 131 3.24 -0.78 -6.08
C ARG A 131 2.82 0.56 -6.67
N TYR A 132 3.17 1.69 -6.05
CA TYR A 132 2.87 3.01 -6.61
C TYR A 132 3.50 3.23 -7.98
N LEU A 133 4.73 2.73 -8.23
CA LEU A 133 5.31 2.73 -9.57
C LEU A 133 4.51 1.86 -10.54
N ALA A 134 4.04 0.68 -10.10
CA ALA A 134 3.26 -0.24 -10.93
C ALA A 134 1.88 0.32 -11.36
N GLU A 135 1.34 1.30 -10.65
CA GLU A 135 0.05 1.94 -10.97
C GLU A 135 0.07 2.68 -12.32
N PHE A 136 1.20 3.28 -12.69
CA PHE A 136 1.30 4.13 -13.90
C PHE A 136 2.35 3.69 -14.91
N LYS A 137 3.31 2.82 -14.52
CA LYS A 137 4.23 2.20 -15.48
C LYS A 137 3.49 1.26 -16.43
N THR A 138 4.06 1.03 -17.60
CA THR A 138 3.51 0.13 -18.64
C THR A 138 4.54 -0.87 -19.14
N GLY A 139 4.10 -1.92 -19.84
CA GLY A 139 4.99 -2.91 -20.46
C GLY A 139 5.90 -3.64 -19.47
N GLU A 140 7.15 -3.87 -19.87
CA GLU A 140 8.17 -4.55 -19.06
C GLU A 140 8.54 -3.78 -17.80
N ASP A 141 8.53 -2.43 -17.83
CA ASP A 141 8.78 -1.62 -16.64
C ASP A 141 7.75 -1.92 -15.56
N ARG A 142 6.45 -1.95 -15.92
CA ARG A 142 5.36 -2.29 -14.99
C ARG A 142 5.56 -3.66 -14.37
N LYS A 143 5.89 -4.66 -15.19
CA LYS A 143 6.14 -6.03 -14.75
C LYS A 143 7.31 -6.09 -13.77
N GLY A 144 8.42 -5.45 -14.11
CA GLY A 144 9.62 -5.40 -13.28
C GLY A 144 9.38 -4.78 -11.91
N VAL A 145 8.62 -3.68 -11.82
CA VAL A 145 8.29 -3.06 -10.52
C VAL A 145 7.22 -3.83 -9.74
N ALA A 146 6.26 -4.46 -10.42
CA ALA A 146 5.27 -5.33 -9.78
C ALA A 146 5.93 -6.58 -9.16
N ASP A 147 6.88 -7.21 -9.85
CA ASP A 147 7.64 -8.35 -9.32
C ASP A 147 8.48 -7.95 -8.10
N GLN A 148 9.07 -6.74 -8.10
CA GLN A 148 9.77 -6.21 -6.93
C GLN A 148 8.82 -5.95 -5.75
N SER A 149 7.63 -5.40 -6.01
CA SER A 149 6.60 -5.20 -5.00
C SER A 149 6.16 -6.52 -4.38
N LEU A 150 5.91 -7.55 -5.20
CA LEU A 150 5.51 -8.88 -4.74
C LEU A 150 6.58 -9.49 -3.82
N LYS A 151 7.84 -9.51 -4.25
CA LYS A 151 8.96 -10.03 -3.45
C LYS A 151 9.11 -9.31 -2.11
N ALA A 152 8.94 -7.99 -2.10
CA ALA A 152 9.03 -7.20 -0.88
C ALA A 152 7.86 -7.48 0.08
N TYR A 153 6.63 -7.62 -0.42
CA TYR A 153 5.50 -8.05 0.39
C TYR A 153 5.68 -9.47 0.95
N GLU A 154 6.14 -10.42 0.13
CA GLU A 154 6.40 -11.79 0.57
C GLU A 154 7.48 -11.86 1.67
N ALA A 155 8.58 -11.09 1.52
CA ALA A 155 9.61 -10.99 2.55
C ALA A 155 9.08 -10.39 3.87
N ALA A 156 8.26 -9.35 3.77
CA ALA A 156 7.59 -8.76 4.93
C ALA A 156 6.63 -9.77 5.59
N THR A 157 5.83 -10.50 4.81
CA THR A 157 4.86 -11.49 5.31
C THR A 157 5.57 -12.64 6.00
N SER A 158 6.67 -13.15 5.42
CA SER A 158 7.46 -14.21 6.04
C SER A 158 7.98 -13.80 7.42
N THR A 159 8.52 -12.60 7.54
CA THR A 159 9.05 -12.08 8.82
C THR A 159 7.93 -11.78 9.81
N ALA A 160 6.81 -11.20 9.35
CA ALA A 160 5.68 -10.88 10.20
C ALA A 160 5.02 -12.12 10.79
N SER A 161 4.92 -13.21 10.02
CA SER A 161 4.33 -14.47 10.50
C SER A 161 5.13 -15.13 11.62
N SER A 162 6.45 -14.92 11.68
CA SER A 162 7.31 -15.47 12.73
C SER A 162 7.49 -14.55 13.93
N GLU A 163 7.45 -13.24 13.74
CA GLU A 163 7.88 -12.27 14.78
C GLU A 163 6.76 -11.37 15.31
N LEU A 164 5.62 -11.27 14.62
CA LEU A 164 4.52 -10.38 15.02
C LEU A 164 3.20 -11.15 15.22
N PRO A 165 2.45 -10.89 16.30
CA PRO A 165 1.14 -11.53 16.49
C PRO A 165 0.16 -11.10 15.38
N PRO A 166 -0.87 -11.92 15.06
CA PRO A 166 -1.87 -11.60 14.03
C PRO A 166 -2.57 -10.26 14.22
N THR A 167 -2.73 -9.82 15.47
CA THR A 167 -3.32 -8.55 15.86
C THR A 167 -2.36 -7.36 15.72
N HIS A 168 -1.07 -7.57 15.45
CA HIS A 168 -0.11 -6.48 15.39
C HIS A 168 -0.46 -5.47 14.27
N PRO A 169 -0.56 -4.15 14.54
CA PRO A 169 -0.99 -3.16 13.54
C PRO A 169 -0.14 -3.16 12.26
N ILE A 170 1.17 -3.35 12.37
CA ILE A 170 2.07 -3.46 11.20
C ILE A 170 1.77 -4.71 10.35
N ARG A 171 1.47 -5.87 10.98
CA ARG A 171 1.12 -7.12 10.27
C ARG A 171 -0.24 -7.01 9.60
N LEU A 172 -1.23 -6.44 10.28
CA LEU A 172 -2.54 -6.13 9.71
C LEU A 172 -2.43 -5.16 8.53
N GLY A 173 -1.69 -4.06 8.70
CA GLY A 173 -1.47 -3.07 7.65
C GLY A 173 -0.69 -3.65 6.45
N LEU A 174 0.20 -4.61 6.67
CA LEU A 174 0.85 -5.36 5.62
C LEU A 174 -0.16 -6.20 4.82
N ALA A 175 -1.00 -6.99 5.50
CA ALA A 175 -2.02 -7.81 4.84
C ALA A 175 -3.04 -6.94 4.06
N LEU A 176 -3.43 -5.80 4.62
CA LEU A 176 -4.28 -4.82 3.95
C LEU A 176 -3.65 -4.35 2.64
N ASN A 177 -2.40 -3.88 2.67
CA ASN A 177 -1.76 -3.35 1.48
C ASN A 177 -1.42 -4.44 0.45
N PHE A 178 -1.07 -5.64 0.90
CA PHE A 178 -0.77 -6.76 0.02
C PHE A 178 -2.03 -7.32 -0.65
N SER A 179 -3.19 -7.33 0.04
CA SER A 179 -4.46 -7.68 -0.60
C SER A 179 -4.85 -6.65 -1.68
N VAL A 180 -4.69 -5.35 -1.41
CA VAL A 180 -4.88 -4.29 -2.42
C VAL A 180 -3.94 -4.49 -3.62
N PHE A 181 -2.68 -4.87 -3.39
CA PHE A 181 -1.74 -5.20 -4.48
C PHE A 181 -2.23 -6.36 -5.36
N TYR A 182 -2.69 -7.45 -4.74
CA TYR A 182 -3.27 -8.57 -5.48
C TYR A 182 -4.47 -8.14 -6.32
N TYR A 183 -5.34 -7.29 -5.76
CA TYR A 183 -6.53 -6.80 -6.43
C TYR A 183 -6.20 -5.84 -7.58
N GLU A 184 -5.53 -4.72 -7.28
CA GLU A 184 -5.36 -3.59 -8.21
C GLU A 184 -4.20 -3.78 -9.21
N ILE A 185 -3.15 -4.53 -8.85
CA ILE A 185 -1.95 -4.65 -9.69
C ILE A 185 -1.90 -6.00 -10.41
N LEU A 186 -2.16 -7.08 -9.68
CA LEU A 186 -2.09 -8.44 -10.23
C LEU A 186 -3.42 -8.93 -10.80
N ASN A 187 -4.51 -8.17 -10.65
CA ASN A 187 -5.87 -8.54 -11.08
C ASN A 187 -6.29 -9.93 -10.57
N SER A 188 -5.90 -10.26 -9.33
CA SER A 188 -6.19 -11.54 -8.69
C SER A 188 -7.11 -11.32 -7.50
N SER A 189 -8.39 -11.09 -7.80
CA SER A 189 -9.43 -10.82 -6.79
C SER A 189 -9.58 -11.95 -5.78
N GLU A 190 -9.53 -13.20 -6.22
CA GLU A 190 -9.60 -14.37 -5.33
C GLU A 190 -8.48 -14.37 -4.28
N ARG A 191 -7.24 -14.13 -4.70
CA ARG A 191 -6.09 -14.06 -3.78
C ARG A 191 -6.19 -12.86 -2.84
N ALA A 192 -6.64 -11.72 -3.35
CA ALA A 192 -6.85 -10.52 -2.53
C ALA A 192 -7.87 -10.78 -1.41
N CYS A 193 -9.03 -11.33 -1.76
CA CYS A 193 -10.08 -11.68 -0.81
C CYS A 193 -9.64 -12.76 0.18
N HIS A 194 -8.96 -13.80 -0.29
CA HIS A 194 -8.44 -14.85 0.57
C HIS A 194 -7.47 -14.30 1.62
N LEU A 195 -6.48 -13.49 1.20
CA LEU A 195 -5.50 -12.88 2.10
C LEU A 195 -6.15 -11.93 3.11
N ALA A 196 -7.05 -11.06 2.65
CA ALA A 196 -7.74 -10.11 3.52
C ALA A 196 -8.63 -10.82 4.55
N LYS A 197 -9.35 -11.86 4.12
CA LYS A 197 -10.20 -12.66 5.02
C LYS A 197 -9.38 -13.44 6.03
N GLN A 198 -8.30 -14.09 5.60
CA GLN A 198 -7.41 -14.83 6.50
C GLN A 198 -6.85 -13.91 7.60
N ALA A 199 -6.31 -12.75 7.23
CA ALA A 199 -5.77 -11.81 8.20
C ALA A 199 -6.83 -11.28 9.18
N PHE A 200 -8.05 -11.06 8.70
CA PHE A 200 -9.18 -10.63 9.52
C PHE A 200 -9.61 -11.71 10.53
N ASP A 201 -9.78 -12.95 10.06
CA ASP A 201 -10.20 -14.09 10.88
C ASP A 201 -9.13 -14.46 11.94
N GLU A 202 -7.84 -14.45 11.57
CA GLU A 202 -6.72 -14.67 12.50
C GLU A 202 -6.68 -13.59 13.60
N ALA A 203 -6.89 -12.31 13.24
CA ALA A 203 -6.87 -11.22 14.21
C ALA A 203 -8.09 -11.24 15.15
N ILE A 204 -9.27 -11.63 14.65
CA ILE A 204 -10.46 -11.83 15.50
C ILE A 204 -10.19 -12.85 16.60
N ALA A 205 -9.53 -13.96 16.26
CA ALA A 205 -9.30 -15.06 17.21
C ALA A 205 -8.47 -14.65 18.44
N GLU A 206 -7.65 -13.60 18.32
CA GLU A 206 -6.76 -13.13 19.38
C GLU A 206 -7.12 -11.72 19.89
N LEU A 207 -8.20 -11.10 19.39
CA LEU A 207 -8.53 -9.70 19.65
C LEU A 207 -8.83 -9.41 21.13
N ASP A 208 -9.45 -10.35 21.83
CA ASP A 208 -9.84 -10.23 23.24
C ASP A 208 -8.64 -10.14 24.20
N SER A 209 -7.44 -10.47 23.73
CA SER A 209 -6.20 -10.43 24.52
C SER A 209 -5.51 -9.07 24.54
N LEU A 210 -5.98 -8.11 23.74
CA LEU A 210 -5.33 -6.81 23.57
C LEU A 210 -5.65 -5.83 24.70
N ASN A 211 -4.70 -4.92 24.96
CA ASN A 211 -4.96 -3.72 25.75
C ASN A 211 -5.77 -2.68 24.94
N GLU A 212 -6.31 -1.65 25.60
CA GLU A 212 -7.21 -0.67 24.96
C GLU A 212 -6.57 0.09 23.78
N GLU A 213 -5.28 0.45 23.87
CA GLU A 213 -4.57 1.19 22.83
C GLU A 213 -4.35 0.31 21.59
N SER A 214 -3.76 -0.87 21.79
CA SER A 214 -3.55 -1.85 20.71
C SER A 214 -4.86 -2.32 20.09
N TYR A 215 -5.94 -2.42 20.87
CA TYR A 215 -7.27 -2.76 20.37
C TYR A 215 -7.80 -1.70 19.39
N LYS A 216 -7.67 -0.41 19.73
CA LYS A 216 -8.12 0.68 18.84
C LYS A 216 -7.37 0.69 17.51
N ASP A 217 -6.05 0.55 17.55
CA ASP A 217 -5.23 0.54 16.33
C ASP A 217 -5.52 -0.67 15.44
N SER A 218 -5.66 -1.85 16.04
CA SER A 218 -5.92 -3.09 15.32
C SER A 218 -7.31 -3.09 14.68
N THR A 219 -8.33 -2.70 15.44
CA THR A 219 -9.72 -2.66 14.96
C THR A 219 -9.93 -1.65 13.84
N LEU A 220 -9.22 -0.52 13.85
CA LEU A 220 -9.25 0.43 12.75
C LEU A 220 -8.78 -0.21 11.43
N ILE A 221 -7.69 -0.99 11.46
CA ILE A 221 -7.17 -1.65 10.26
C ILE A 221 -8.04 -2.84 9.84
N MET A 222 -8.57 -3.59 10.81
CA MET A 222 -9.53 -4.68 10.54
C MET A 222 -10.80 -4.17 9.86
N GLN A 223 -11.28 -2.98 10.23
CA GLN A 223 -12.41 -2.35 9.56
C GLN A 223 -12.08 -2.06 8.08
N LEU A 224 -10.89 -1.55 7.78
CA LEU A 224 -10.45 -1.33 6.39
C LEU A 224 -10.36 -2.64 5.58
N LEU A 225 -9.89 -3.73 6.19
CA LEU A 225 -9.91 -5.06 5.56
C LEU A 225 -11.34 -5.51 5.23
N ARG A 226 -12.27 -5.31 6.17
CA ARG A 226 -13.68 -5.64 5.97
C ARG A 226 -14.35 -4.78 4.89
N ASP A 227 -14.04 -3.50 4.83
CA ASP A 227 -14.56 -2.58 3.82
C ASP A 227 -14.10 -3.03 2.42
N ASN A 228 -12.81 -3.37 2.27
CA ASN A 228 -12.27 -3.92 1.02
C ASN A 228 -12.94 -5.25 0.62
N LEU A 229 -13.10 -6.19 1.57
CA LEU A 229 -13.80 -7.45 1.31
C LEU A 229 -15.25 -7.23 0.83
N THR A 230 -15.96 -6.30 1.46
CA THR A 230 -17.34 -5.97 1.07
C THR A 230 -17.38 -5.44 -0.36
N LEU A 231 -16.47 -4.52 -0.70
CA LEU A 231 -16.38 -3.96 -2.04
C LEU A 231 -16.01 -5.02 -3.10
N TRP A 232 -15.04 -5.89 -2.82
CA TRP A 232 -14.54 -6.84 -3.81
C TRP A 232 -15.47 -8.05 -3.99
N THR A 233 -16.23 -8.43 -2.96
CA THR A 233 -17.22 -9.51 -3.07
C THR A 233 -18.49 -9.09 -3.78
N SER A 234 -18.85 -7.80 -3.78
CA SER A 234 -19.94 -7.30 -4.63
C SER A 234 -19.62 -7.30 -6.12
N ASP A 235 -18.33 -7.31 -6.48
CA ASP A 235 -17.84 -7.31 -7.86
C ASP A 235 -17.69 -8.74 -8.43
N LEU A 236 -17.81 -9.79 -7.60
CA LEU A 236 -17.76 -11.17 -8.06
C LEU A 236 -19.12 -11.58 -8.66
N PRO A 237 -19.17 -12.15 -9.89
CA PRO A 237 -20.40 -12.70 -10.40
C PRO A 237 -20.89 -13.83 -9.50
N ASP A 238 -22.18 -13.83 -9.21
CA ASP A 238 -22.87 -14.82 -8.39
C ASP A 238 -22.87 -16.18 -9.12
N GLU A 239 -21.77 -16.94 -9.01
CA GLU A 239 -21.69 -18.33 -9.52
C GLU A 239 -22.45 -19.31 -8.60
N GLY A 240 -23.73 -19.04 -8.36
CA GLY A 240 -24.52 -19.75 -7.34
C GLY A 240 -26.00 -19.97 -7.66
N GLY A 241 -26.42 -19.94 -8.93
CA GLY A 241 -27.85 -19.85 -9.26
C GLY A 241 -28.40 -20.58 -10.48
N GLU A 242 -27.73 -21.56 -11.10
CA GLU A 242 -28.36 -22.36 -12.16
C GLU A 242 -27.95 -23.84 -12.12
N GLN A 243 -28.73 -24.66 -11.41
CA GLN A 243 -29.07 -26.04 -11.82
C GLN A 243 -30.08 -26.68 -10.85
N ALA A 244 -31.37 -26.39 -11.09
CA ALA A 244 -32.48 -27.26 -10.73
C ALA A 244 -33.70 -26.94 -11.61
N ARG A 245 -33.59 -27.18 -12.92
CA ARG A 245 -34.75 -27.37 -13.81
C ARG A 245 -34.54 -28.60 -14.69
N GLY A 246 -34.65 -29.75 -14.06
CA GLY A 246 -35.23 -30.99 -14.61
C GLY A 246 -36.08 -31.52 -13.46
N GLU A 247 -37.35 -31.88 -13.61
CA GLU A 247 -37.93 -32.76 -14.62
C GLU A 247 -39.38 -32.32 -14.94
N GLU A 248 -39.69 -32.11 -16.22
CA GLU A 248 -41.06 -32.19 -16.71
C GLU A 248 -41.43 -33.68 -16.81
N VAL A 249 -42.27 -34.16 -15.88
CA VAL A 249 -42.90 -35.47 -16.00
C VAL A 249 -44.04 -35.35 -17.01
N GLN A 250 -43.80 -35.81 -18.25
CA GLN A 250 -44.87 -36.16 -19.18
C GLN A 250 -45.62 -37.38 -18.64
N ILE A 251 -46.92 -37.25 -18.37
CA ILE A 251 -47.84 -38.38 -18.30
C ILE A 251 -48.96 -38.13 -19.31
N GLU A 252 -48.87 -38.81 -20.45
CA GLU A 252 -50.01 -39.06 -21.33
C GLU A 252 -50.63 -40.42 -21.00
N GLY A 253 -51.97 -40.46 -20.96
CA GLY A 253 -52.74 -41.54 -21.59
C GLY A 253 -53.20 -42.73 -20.75
N ARG A 254 -54.33 -42.58 -20.05
CA ARG A 254 -55.62 -43.28 -20.27
C ARG A 254 -56.53 -43.18 -19.05
#